data_AF-A0A9D8MUP1-F1
#
_entry.id   AF-A0A9D8MUP1-F1
#
_cell.length_a   1.000
_cell.length_b   1.000
_cell.length_c   1.000
_cell.angle_alpha   90.00
_cell.angle_beta   90.00
_cell.angle_gamma   90.00
#
_symmetry.space_group_name_H-M   'P 1'
#
loop_
_entity.id
_entity.type
_entity.pdbx_description
1 polymer ?
#
loop_
_entity_poly.entity_id
_entity_poly.type
_entity_poly.pdbx_seq_one_letter_code
_entity_poly.pdbx_strand_id
1 'polypeptide(L)'
;DFYMLSNASQLYWFARMVNEFGKAGWNARLTDDIDMTDYNDMFEPIGNGSNPYRGHFDGQQHRISEMHINTSSNYAGFIGRCGNGALIENLLLDETCSINTTGECAGFVGGTNQMAGNVTLRNLGNMGNVYASIQQAAGIYGANTGSQTTLLIENCFSTGAIEGGKDCGALVGWAGSGGKATINNCWSCSEVTGYSEGKNLYFARVTDGHLSNNYCTSEIEQQVALISYDEILDGTLCYKLNGDQSIIAWYQNLDNGAEVDDQPLPFSNGHAQVYPKGKMLCDGTIDPSGMTYSNNNEVVIPDHTFVDGFCTVCGQEDTSYTGFLSIIKNANFTNDSNFWTGVEFAVSNGVAEQAGKTFDTHQDITDLENGVYKLRLQGFSRAAALDSESYEDFVEDMMRNTYYYAESNGKRQARRLVDITADGKDAKMNDGVGEVQLPNGLYVPTNTAAANVYMGKGHYWNKPLYLAVTDGTLRIGLSNQINAKDAWSVIDRVRIEYVGNDAAAYALIAQQIADDAQDLDEVLGQETLKDAYSEILRNAEDLTDIDAILDAADQASRLPDQIKLSVAAYESYAAAVQAIIDEWESRDDLFGDDADKLETYLTQNEAPSD
;
A
#
# COMPACT_ATOMS: atom_id res chain seq x y z
N ASP A 1 4.22 -4.57 50.70
CA ASP A 1 4.89 -5.88 50.80
C ASP A 1 4.10 -6.94 50.05
N PHE A 2 4.78 -7.92 49.47
CA PHE A 2 4.19 -9.04 48.73
C PHE A 2 4.35 -10.34 49.50
N TYR A 3 3.35 -11.21 49.43
CA TYR A 3 3.51 -12.63 49.76
C TYR A 3 4.12 -13.34 48.57
N MET A 4 5.27 -13.97 48.78
CA MET A 4 5.96 -14.72 47.73
C MET A 4 5.39 -16.14 47.68
N LEU A 5 5.01 -16.58 46.48
CA LEU A 5 4.41 -17.88 46.21
C LEU A 5 5.33 -18.65 45.25
N SER A 6 5.71 -19.86 45.59
CA SER A 6 6.65 -20.70 44.81
C SER A 6 6.15 -22.13 44.62
N ASN A 7 4.91 -22.44 45.03
CA ASN A 7 4.29 -23.75 44.89
C ASN A 7 2.78 -23.70 45.16
N ALA A 8 2.08 -24.79 44.80
CA ALA A 8 0.63 -24.90 44.90
C ALA A 8 0.08 -24.73 46.32
N SER A 9 0.76 -25.28 47.34
CA SER A 9 0.29 -25.19 48.73
C SER A 9 0.21 -23.74 49.23
N GLN A 10 1.16 -22.90 48.81
CA GLN A 10 1.20 -21.48 49.16
C GLN A 10 0.13 -20.69 48.41
N LEU A 11 -0.09 -20.99 47.14
CA LEU A 11 -1.15 -20.38 46.34
C LEU A 11 -2.54 -20.73 46.89
N TYR A 12 -2.78 -22.00 47.20
CA TYR A 12 -3.99 -22.48 47.87
C TYR A 12 -4.19 -21.77 49.23
N TRP A 13 -3.13 -21.68 50.06
CA TRP A 13 -3.19 -20.95 51.32
C TRP A 13 -3.55 -19.48 51.12
N PHE A 14 -2.97 -18.81 50.13
CA PHE A 14 -3.24 -17.41 49.84
C PHE A 14 -4.71 -17.17 49.47
N ALA A 15 -5.28 -18.02 48.63
CA ALA A 15 -6.70 -17.96 48.27
C ALA A 15 -7.60 -18.03 49.51
N ARG A 16 -7.31 -18.95 50.44
CA ARG A 16 -8.04 -19.05 51.72
C ARG A 16 -7.88 -17.81 52.59
N MET A 17 -6.68 -17.23 52.66
CA MET A 17 -6.46 -15.98 53.42
C MET A 17 -7.34 -14.84 52.90
N VAL A 18 -7.46 -14.71 51.58
CA VAL A 18 -8.35 -13.74 50.94
C VAL A 18 -9.81 -14.05 51.27
N ASN A 19 -10.22 -15.30 51.07
CA ASN A 19 -11.63 -15.71 51.11
C ASN A 19 -12.22 -15.80 52.52
N GLU A 20 -11.47 -16.31 53.49
CA GLU A 20 -11.96 -16.65 54.83
C GLU A 20 -11.50 -15.66 55.91
N PHE A 21 -10.34 -15.01 55.73
CA PHE A 21 -9.67 -14.24 56.78
C PHE A 21 -9.61 -12.73 56.50
N GLY A 22 -10.40 -12.25 55.53
CA GLY A 22 -10.55 -10.83 55.22
C GLY A 22 -9.29 -10.18 54.65
N LYS A 23 -8.41 -10.96 54.00
CA LYS A 23 -7.14 -10.46 53.45
C LYS A 23 -7.22 -10.02 51.99
N ALA A 24 -8.40 -9.53 51.57
CA ALA A 24 -8.67 -9.15 50.19
C ALA A 24 -7.73 -8.08 49.59
N GLY A 25 -7.04 -7.29 50.43
CA GLY A 25 -6.07 -6.27 49.98
C GLY A 25 -4.61 -6.70 50.07
N TRP A 26 -4.31 -7.98 50.35
CA TRP A 26 -2.93 -8.46 50.34
C TRP A 26 -2.40 -8.59 48.92
N ASN A 27 -1.14 -8.25 48.73
CA ASN A 27 -0.45 -8.42 47.45
C ASN A 27 0.28 -9.77 47.44
N ALA A 28 0.31 -10.43 46.29
CA ALA A 28 1.02 -11.70 46.10
C ALA A 28 1.86 -11.66 44.83
N ARG A 29 2.92 -12.45 44.83
CA ARG A 29 3.86 -12.53 43.72
C ARG A 29 4.37 -13.94 43.53
N LEU A 30 4.32 -14.45 42.32
CA LEU A 30 4.94 -15.74 42.01
C LEU A 30 6.46 -15.61 41.92
N THR A 31 7.18 -16.66 42.30
CA THR A 31 8.64 -16.75 42.24
C THR A 31 9.13 -17.97 41.48
N ASP A 32 8.19 -18.82 41.08
CA ASP A 32 8.39 -20.01 40.29
C ASP A 32 7.08 -20.32 39.57
N ASP A 33 7.16 -21.17 38.56
CA ASP A 33 5.96 -21.76 37.96
C ASP A 33 5.25 -22.65 38.99
N ILE A 34 3.92 -22.69 38.95
CA ILE A 34 3.12 -23.43 39.93
C ILE A 34 2.34 -24.55 39.24
N ASP A 35 2.76 -25.78 39.53
CA ASP A 35 1.99 -26.99 39.23
C ASP A 35 0.96 -27.26 40.33
N MET A 36 -0.33 -27.22 39.97
CA MET A 36 -1.47 -27.40 40.88
C MET A 36 -1.95 -28.85 41.00
N THR A 37 -1.27 -29.84 40.43
CA THR A 37 -1.70 -31.26 40.42
C THR A 37 -2.17 -31.77 41.79
N ASP A 38 -1.43 -31.49 42.87
CA ASP A 38 -1.76 -31.96 44.23
C ASP A 38 -2.95 -31.22 44.88
N TYR A 39 -3.41 -30.14 44.26
CA TYR A 39 -4.48 -29.25 44.73
C TYR A 39 -5.57 -29.04 43.66
N ASN A 40 -5.57 -29.85 42.59
CA ASN A 40 -6.61 -29.81 41.57
C ASN A 40 -7.98 -30.07 42.22
N ASP A 41 -9.02 -29.43 41.70
CA ASP A 41 -10.39 -29.44 42.25
C ASP A 41 -10.57 -28.92 43.70
N MET A 42 -9.48 -28.69 44.44
CA MET A 42 -9.48 -28.13 45.79
C MET A 42 -9.30 -26.61 45.76
N PHE A 43 -8.75 -26.05 44.69
CA PHE A 43 -8.48 -24.63 44.59
C PHE A 43 -9.77 -23.81 44.49
N GLU A 44 -9.99 -22.93 45.47
CA GLU A 44 -11.06 -21.96 45.42
C GLU A 44 -10.57 -20.67 44.73
N PRO A 45 -11.38 -20.08 43.82
CA PRO A 45 -11.08 -18.78 43.22
C PRO A 45 -10.67 -17.73 44.26
N ILE A 46 -9.61 -16.97 43.98
CA ILE A 46 -9.17 -15.89 44.86
C ILE A 46 -10.20 -14.77 44.81
N GLY A 47 -10.76 -14.40 45.96
CA GLY A 47 -11.76 -13.35 46.08
C GLY A 47 -13.18 -13.84 45.80
N ASN A 48 -14.11 -13.43 46.66
CA ASN A 48 -15.50 -13.87 46.61
C ASN A 48 -16.48 -12.71 46.88
N GLY A 49 -17.78 -13.01 46.99
CA GLY A 49 -18.82 -12.00 47.22
C GLY A 49 -18.66 -11.20 48.52
N SER A 50 -18.09 -11.79 49.56
CA SER A 50 -17.84 -11.13 50.85
C SER A 50 -16.48 -10.42 50.87
N ASN A 51 -15.48 -11.03 50.24
CA ASN A 51 -14.10 -10.57 50.21
C ASN A 51 -13.61 -10.44 48.75
N PRO A 52 -14.14 -9.47 47.97
CA PRO A 52 -13.68 -9.28 46.59
C PRO A 52 -12.22 -8.82 46.60
N TYR A 53 -11.35 -9.45 45.82
CA TYR A 53 -9.91 -9.20 45.81
C TYR A 53 -9.59 -7.79 45.28
N ARG A 54 -8.73 -7.07 46.00
CA ARG A 54 -8.34 -5.67 45.73
C ARG A 54 -6.83 -5.47 45.78
N GLY A 55 -6.08 -6.56 45.96
CA GLY A 55 -4.63 -6.54 46.01
C GLY A 55 -3.99 -6.52 44.63
N HIS A 56 -2.66 -6.48 44.64
CA HIS A 56 -1.82 -6.69 43.46
C HIS A 56 -1.35 -8.15 43.42
N PHE A 57 -1.80 -8.90 42.41
CA PHE A 57 -1.26 -10.22 42.07
C PHE A 57 -0.31 -10.12 40.87
N ASP A 58 0.97 -10.38 41.10
CA ASP A 58 2.02 -10.30 40.07
C ASP A 58 2.58 -11.70 39.79
N GLY A 59 2.29 -12.26 38.62
CA GLY A 59 2.82 -13.56 38.22
C GLY A 59 4.30 -13.54 37.88
N GLN A 60 4.95 -12.38 37.74
CA GLN A 60 6.35 -12.26 37.32
C GLN A 60 6.72 -13.13 36.11
N GLN A 61 5.81 -13.24 35.14
CA GLN A 61 5.97 -13.98 33.88
C GLN A 61 5.98 -15.51 34.07
N HIS A 62 5.58 -15.99 35.25
CA HIS A 62 5.43 -17.41 35.54
C HIS A 62 4.11 -17.98 35.02
N ARG A 63 4.06 -19.31 34.98
CA ARG A 63 2.90 -20.11 34.55
C ARG A 63 2.27 -20.85 35.72
N ILE A 64 0.96 -21.06 35.63
CA ILE A 64 0.22 -22.02 36.45
C ILE A 64 -0.24 -23.15 35.54
N SER A 65 -0.04 -24.38 35.98
CA SER A 65 -0.47 -25.61 35.31
C SER A 65 -1.36 -26.45 36.22
N GLU A 66 -2.14 -27.35 35.61
CA GLU A 66 -3.01 -28.36 36.25
C GLU A 66 -4.03 -27.77 37.24
N MET A 67 -4.38 -26.49 37.07
CA MET A 67 -5.37 -25.81 37.91
C MET A 67 -6.77 -26.05 37.36
N HIS A 68 -7.55 -26.89 38.04
CA HIS A 68 -8.94 -27.19 37.67
C HIS A 68 -9.89 -26.57 38.70
N ILE A 69 -10.71 -25.63 38.24
CA ILE A 69 -11.74 -24.98 39.06
C ILE A 69 -13.09 -25.54 38.62
N ASN A 70 -13.76 -26.26 39.51
CA ASN A 70 -15.10 -26.81 39.31
C ASN A 70 -16.04 -26.30 40.40
N THR A 71 -16.87 -25.30 40.08
CA THR A 71 -17.71 -24.62 41.08
C THR A 71 -19.15 -24.43 40.60
N SER A 72 -20.06 -24.18 41.54
CA SER A 72 -21.43 -23.72 41.22
C SER A 72 -21.62 -22.23 41.48
N SER A 73 -20.55 -21.52 41.84
CA SER A 73 -20.59 -20.10 42.19
C SER A 73 -20.60 -19.22 40.93
N ASN A 74 -21.29 -18.09 41.02
CA ASN A 74 -21.12 -17.01 40.04
C ASN A 74 -19.68 -16.47 40.11
N TYR A 75 -19.15 -16.02 38.97
CA TYR A 75 -17.80 -15.44 38.86
C TYR A 75 -16.69 -16.47 39.16
N ALA A 76 -16.57 -17.51 38.33
CA ALA A 76 -15.45 -18.44 38.42
C ALA A 76 -14.22 -17.91 37.69
N GLY A 77 -13.04 -18.13 38.28
CA GLY A 77 -11.77 -17.73 37.69
C GLY A 77 -10.60 -18.00 38.62
N PHE A 78 -9.37 -17.82 38.13
CA PHE A 78 -8.19 -17.76 39.00
C PHE A 78 -8.42 -16.72 40.11
N ILE A 79 -8.91 -15.55 39.70
CA ILE A 79 -9.57 -14.59 40.58
C ILE A 79 -11.07 -14.69 40.36
N GLY A 80 -11.82 -15.05 41.41
CA GLY A 80 -13.27 -15.18 41.31
C GLY A 80 -13.95 -13.82 41.16
N ARG A 81 -13.80 -12.97 42.18
CA ARG A 81 -14.38 -11.62 42.18
C ARG A 81 -13.38 -10.55 42.57
N CYS A 82 -13.25 -9.54 41.72
CA CYS A 82 -12.44 -8.34 41.99
C CYS A 82 -13.23 -7.24 42.70
N GLY A 83 -12.49 -6.34 43.35
CA GLY A 83 -12.95 -5.08 43.91
C GLY A 83 -12.07 -3.92 43.44
N ASN A 84 -12.46 -2.70 43.81
CA ASN A 84 -11.69 -1.49 43.50
C ASN A 84 -10.21 -1.61 43.89
N GLY A 85 -9.32 -1.34 42.93
CA GLY A 85 -7.88 -1.31 43.11
C GLY A 85 -7.16 -2.60 42.71
N ALA A 86 -7.89 -3.64 42.32
CA ALA A 86 -7.30 -4.91 41.90
C ALA A 86 -6.39 -4.72 40.67
N LEU A 87 -5.15 -5.18 40.79
CA LEU A 87 -4.16 -5.27 39.71
C LEU A 87 -3.72 -6.72 39.59
N ILE A 88 -3.93 -7.32 38.43
CA ILE A 88 -3.52 -8.69 38.12
C ILE A 88 -2.62 -8.60 36.89
N GLU A 89 -1.35 -8.99 37.01
CA GLU A 89 -0.41 -8.87 35.91
C GLU A 89 0.61 -10.00 35.81
N ASN A 90 1.17 -10.17 34.61
CA ASN A 90 2.32 -11.02 34.30
C ASN A 90 2.13 -12.52 34.59
N LEU A 91 1.01 -13.11 34.18
CA LEU A 91 0.67 -14.50 34.54
C LEU A 91 0.03 -15.26 33.38
N LEU A 92 0.46 -16.51 33.17
CA LEU A 92 -0.18 -17.43 32.24
C LEU A 92 -0.87 -18.57 32.99
N LEU A 93 -2.07 -18.93 32.53
CA LEU A 93 -2.66 -20.24 32.77
C LEU A 93 -2.42 -21.07 31.51
N ASP A 94 -1.69 -22.17 31.64
CA ASP A 94 -1.38 -23.02 30.49
C ASP A 94 -2.59 -23.86 30.02
N GLU A 95 -2.38 -24.64 28.96
CA GLU A 95 -3.42 -25.47 28.33
C GLU A 95 -3.95 -26.60 29.22
N THR A 96 -3.27 -26.93 30.31
CA THR A 96 -3.69 -27.97 31.26
C THR A 96 -4.70 -27.45 32.29
N CYS A 97 -4.89 -26.13 32.37
CA CYS A 97 -5.85 -25.49 33.27
C CYS A 97 -7.30 -25.58 32.74
N SER A 98 -8.27 -25.54 33.66
CA SER A 98 -9.70 -25.41 33.30
C SER A 98 -10.51 -24.64 34.34
N ILE A 99 -11.47 -23.86 33.87
CA ILE A 99 -12.34 -23.02 34.69
C ILE A 99 -13.79 -23.32 34.34
N ASN A 100 -14.45 -24.11 35.18
CA ASN A 100 -15.81 -24.57 34.95
C ASN A 100 -16.75 -24.09 36.05
N THR A 101 -17.86 -23.48 35.65
CA THR A 101 -18.93 -23.14 36.58
C THR A 101 -20.31 -23.53 36.09
N THR A 102 -21.15 -23.99 37.02
CA THR A 102 -22.60 -24.05 36.80
C THR A 102 -23.32 -22.74 37.12
N GLY A 103 -22.56 -21.66 37.37
CA GLY A 103 -23.04 -20.32 37.66
C GLY A 103 -23.08 -19.41 36.43
N GLU A 104 -23.22 -18.10 36.69
CA GLU A 104 -23.47 -17.11 35.64
C GLU A 104 -22.30 -16.84 34.71
N CYS A 105 -21.10 -16.64 35.24
CA CYS A 105 -19.97 -16.16 34.44
C CYS A 105 -18.63 -16.73 34.88
N ALA A 106 -17.72 -16.86 33.91
CA ALA A 106 -16.37 -17.38 34.10
C ALA A 106 -15.34 -16.71 33.19
N GLY A 107 -14.08 -16.70 33.65
CA GLY A 107 -12.89 -16.39 32.87
C GLY A 107 -11.63 -16.43 33.74
N PHE A 108 -10.45 -16.04 33.23
CA PHE A 108 -9.25 -15.88 34.07
C PHE A 108 -9.58 -15.08 35.34
N VAL A 109 -10.33 -13.99 35.16
CA VAL A 109 -11.02 -13.25 36.21
C VAL A 109 -12.53 -13.40 36.01
N GLY A 110 -13.23 -13.97 37.00
CA GLY A 110 -14.67 -14.19 36.93
C GLY A 110 -15.47 -12.89 36.80
N GLY A 111 -15.03 -11.83 37.49
CA GLY A 111 -15.44 -10.46 37.18
C GLY A 111 -15.70 -9.56 38.38
N THR A 112 -16.61 -8.61 38.21
CA THR A 112 -17.08 -7.70 39.26
C THR A 112 -18.60 -7.62 39.27
N ASN A 113 -19.17 -7.26 40.42
CA ASN A 113 -20.60 -7.03 40.53
C ASN A 113 -20.90 -5.81 41.41
N GLN A 114 -21.60 -4.83 40.83
CA GLN A 114 -22.02 -3.57 41.43
C GLN A 114 -20.89 -2.87 42.19
N MET A 115 -19.70 -2.84 41.60
CA MET A 115 -18.49 -2.29 42.20
C MET A 115 -18.04 -1.05 41.42
N ALA A 116 -18.02 0.11 42.07
CA ALA A 116 -17.34 1.27 41.52
C ALA A 116 -15.83 1.20 41.78
N GLY A 117 -15.04 1.72 40.85
CA GLY A 117 -13.58 1.77 40.98
C GLY A 117 -12.86 1.09 39.82
N ASN A 118 -11.56 0.88 39.98
CA ASN A 118 -10.68 0.43 38.89
C ASN A 118 -10.31 -1.04 39.06
N VAL A 119 -10.29 -1.78 37.96
CA VAL A 119 -9.67 -3.11 37.85
C VAL A 119 -8.75 -3.09 36.64
N THR A 120 -7.51 -3.56 36.82
CA THR A 120 -6.48 -3.56 35.79
C THR A 120 -5.92 -4.95 35.60
N LEU A 121 -5.95 -5.43 34.36
CA LEU A 121 -5.45 -6.73 33.92
C LEU A 121 -4.39 -6.50 32.85
N ARG A 122 -3.17 -7.01 33.05
CA ARG A 122 -2.07 -6.78 32.11
C ARG A 122 -1.21 -8.00 31.89
N ASN A 123 -0.75 -8.23 30.66
CA ASN A 123 0.20 -9.29 30.36
C ASN A 123 -0.30 -10.67 30.85
N LEU A 124 -1.58 -10.97 30.58
CA LEU A 124 -2.25 -12.20 31.00
C LEU A 124 -2.54 -13.11 29.81
N GLY A 125 -2.29 -14.41 29.97
CA GLY A 125 -2.63 -15.42 28.97
C GLY A 125 -3.49 -16.51 29.55
N ASN A 126 -4.59 -16.84 28.87
CA ASN A 126 -5.41 -18.01 29.20
C ASN A 126 -5.37 -19.03 28.05
N MET A 127 -4.65 -20.13 28.26
CA MET A 127 -4.59 -21.25 27.32
C MET A 127 -5.53 -22.40 27.74
N GLY A 128 -6.03 -22.37 28.98
CA GLY A 128 -6.98 -23.34 29.52
C GLY A 128 -8.43 -23.10 29.08
N ASN A 129 -9.26 -24.14 29.18
CA ASN A 129 -10.66 -24.09 28.78
C ASN A 129 -11.53 -23.37 29.82
N VAL A 130 -12.53 -22.60 29.36
CA VAL A 130 -13.46 -21.86 30.22
C VAL A 130 -14.90 -22.23 29.88
N TYR A 131 -15.64 -22.67 30.90
CA TYR A 131 -17.05 -23.06 30.79
C TYR A 131 -17.93 -22.31 31.81
N ALA A 132 -19.05 -21.76 31.36
CA ALA A 132 -20.09 -21.20 32.24
C ALA A 132 -21.48 -21.68 31.83
N SER A 133 -22.24 -22.32 32.73
CA SER A 133 -23.50 -22.99 32.37
C SER A 133 -24.72 -22.08 32.17
N ILE A 134 -24.63 -20.78 32.48
CA ILE A 134 -25.81 -19.88 32.46
C ILE A 134 -25.62 -18.68 31.53
N GLN A 135 -24.57 -17.88 31.68
CA GLN A 135 -24.36 -16.67 30.87
C GLN A 135 -22.99 -16.65 30.19
N GLN A 136 -22.07 -15.81 30.65
CA GLN A 136 -20.87 -15.44 29.89
C GLN A 136 -19.65 -16.27 30.31
N ALA A 137 -19.07 -17.00 29.36
CA ALA A 137 -17.69 -17.46 29.46
C ALA A 137 -16.78 -16.52 28.64
N ALA A 138 -15.57 -16.28 29.14
CA ALA A 138 -14.57 -15.53 28.42
C ALA A 138 -13.14 -15.88 28.81
N GLY A 139 -12.18 -15.70 27.90
CA GLY A 139 -10.78 -16.04 28.16
C GLY A 139 -10.16 -15.27 29.32
N ILE A 140 -10.38 -13.96 29.40
CA ILE A 140 -9.74 -13.11 30.41
C ILE A 140 -10.71 -12.59 31.45
N TYR A 141 -11.85 -12.01 31.04
CA TYR A 141 -12.76 -11.37 31.99
C TYR A 141 -14.22 -11.76 31.77
N GLY A 142 -14.82 -12.42 32.76
CA GLY A 142 -16.20 -12.91 32.70
C GLY A 142 -17.22 -11.78 32.55
N ALA A 143 -17.51 -11.05 33.63
CA ALA A 143 -18.51 -9.98 33.57
C ALA A 143 -18.33 -8.82 34.58
N ASN A 144 -18.68 -7.61 34.15
CA ASN A 144 -18.88 -6.42 34.99
C ASN A 144 -20.38 -6.22 35.25
N THR A 145 -20.98 -7.08 36.08
CA THR A 145 -22.41 -7.01 36.40
C THR A 145 -22.71 -5.68 37.12
N GLY A 146 -23.64 -4.89 36.60
CA GLY A 146 -24.01 -3.58 37.17
C GLY A 146 -23.23 -2.40 36.60
N SER A 147 -22.27 -2.59 35.69
CA SER A 147 -21.65 -1.53 34.88
C SER A 147 -21.01 -0.38 35.68
N GLN A 148 -20.44 -0.68 36.85
CA GLN A 148 -19.84 0.35 37.72
C GLN A 148 -18.32 0.41 37.63
N THR A 149 -17.67 -0.72 37.33
CA THR A 149 -16.21 -0.84 37.27
C THR A 149 -15.64 -0.14 36.05
N THR A 150 -14.55 0.58 36.22
CA THR A 150 -13.66 1.02 35.15
C THR A 150 -12.61 -0.06 34.91
N LEU A 151 -12.65 -0.65 33.72
CA LEU A 151 -11.88 -1.85 33.36
C LEU A 151 -10.79 -1.49 32.36
N LEU A 152 -9.57 -1.88 32.67
CA LEU A 152 -8.41 -1.78 31.79
C LEU A 152 -7.83 -3.17 31.55
N ILE A 153 -7.80 -3.62 30.29
CA ILE A 153 -7.18 -4.87 29.86
C ILE A 153 -6.15 -4.54 28.79
N GLU A 154 -4.89 -4.89 29.03
CA GLU A 154 -3.76 -4.57 28.14
C GLU A 154 -2.88 -5.80 27.93
N ASN A 155 -2.42 -6.04 26.70
CA ASN A 155 -1.45 -7.09 26.40
C ASN A 155 -1.90 -8.49 26.85
N CYS A 156 -3.17 -8.83 26.67
CA CYS A 156 -3.72 -10.11 27.11
C CYS A 156 -4.14 -11.00 25.93
N PHE A 157 -4.13 -12.31 26.13
CA PHE A 157 -4.56 -13.25 25.10
C PHE A 157 -5.35 -14.45 25.63
N SER A 158 -6.08 -15.10 24.74
CA SER A 158 -6.78 -16.36 25.02
C SER A 158 -6.70 -17.34 23.85
N THR A 159 -6.39 -18.60 24.14
CA THR A 159 -6.36 -19.68 23.14
C THR A 159 -7.21 -20.90 23.51
N GLY A 160 -7.56 -21.06 24.79
CA GLY A 160 -8.42 -22.17 25.24
C GLY A 160 -9.86 -22.08 24.72
N ALA A 161 -10.58 -23.20 24.70
CA ALA A 161 -11.97 -23.23 24.27
C ALA A 161 -12.86 -22.46 25.27
N ILE A 162 -13.75 -21.63 24.74
CA ILE A 162 -14.68 -20.80 25.54
C ILE A 162 -16.11 -21.25 25.26
N GLU A 163 -16.77 -21.83 26.25
CA GLU A 163 -18.14 -22.31 26.12
C GLU A 163 -19.05 -21.68 27.19
N GLY A 164 -20.14 -21.05 26.77
CA GLY A 164 -21.10 -20.50 27.72
C GLY A 164 -22.53 -20.45 27.23
N GLY A 165 -23.41 -19.93 28.08
CA GLY A 165 -24.84 -19.86 27.77
C GLY A 165 -25.10 -18.87 26.64
N LYS A 166 -24.78 -17.61 26.88
CA LYS A 166 -25.02 -16.49 25.96
C LYS A 166 -24.04 -15.36 26.23
N ASP A 167 -23.84 -14.50 25.24
CA ASP A 167 -23.02 -13.30 25.35
C ASP A 167 -21.56 -13.63 25.76
N CYS A 168 -21.01 -14.70 25.17
CA CYS A 168 -19.64 -15.14 25.44
C CYS A 168 -18.63 -14.30 24.67
N GLY A 169 -17.43 -14.14 25.22
CA GLY A 169 -16.38 -13.32 24.63
C GLY A 169 -15.08 -14.08 24.49
N ALA A 170 -14.37 -13.95 23.37
CA ALA A 170 -13.03 -14.52 23.22
C ALA A 170 -12.08 -13.99 24.32
N LEU A 171 -12.16 -12.68 24.62
CA LEU A 171 -11.44 -12.02 25.71
C LEU A 171 -12.36 -11.62 26.87
N VAL A 172 -13.50 -10.99 26.56
CA VAL A 172 -14.39 -10.39 27.58
C VAL A 172 -15.86 -10.69 27.31
N GLY A 173 -16.52 -11.30 28.30
CA GLY A 173 -17.94 -11.66 28.21
C GLY A 173 -18.89 -10.48 28.38
N TRP A 174 -18.65 -9.62 29.37
CA TRP A 174 -19.36 -8.33 29.51
C TRP A 174 -18.49 -7.29 30.23
N ALA A 175 -18.07 -6.24 29.51
CA ALA A 175 -17.23 -5.19 30.08
C ALA A 175 -18.02 -4.11 30.87
N GLY A 176 -19.34 -4.09 30.74
CA GLY A 176 -20.19 -3.04 31.28
C GLY A 176 -20.52 -1.95 30.27
N SER A 177 -21.38 -1.02 30.68
CA SER A 177 -21.89 0.11 29.89
C SER A 177 -21.35 1.46 30.35
N GLY A 178 -21.49 2.49 29.50
CA GLY A 178 -21.13 3.87 29.83
C GLY A 178 -19.66 4.21 29.59
N GLY A 179 -18.99 3.49 28.68
CA GLY A 179 -17.66 3.85 28.18
C GLY A 179 -16.51 3.73 29.18
N LYS A 180 -16.65 2.84 30.16
CA LYS A 180 -15.66 2.63 31.23
C LYS A 180 -14.68 1.48 30.97
N ALA A 181 -14.71 0.88 29.79
CA ALA A 181 -13.84 -0.24 29.45
C ALA A 181 -12.84 0.19 28.37
N THR A 182 -11.57 -0.14 28.59
CA THR A 182 -10.50 -0.04 27.60
C THR A 182 -9.84 -1.40 27.47
N ILE A 183 -9.87 -1.95 26.26
CA ILE A 183 -9.25 -3.23 25.92
C ILE A 183 -8.29 -2.94 24.79
N ASN A 184 -7.00 -3.02 25.08
CA ASN A 184 -5.97 -2.66 24.12
C ASN A 184 -4.92 -3.75 23.98
N ASN A 185 -4.37 -3.85 22.76
CA ASN A 185 -3.22 -4.69 22.47
C ASN A 185 -3.43 -6.17 22.83
N CYS A 186 -4.63 -6.71 22.61
CA CYS A 186 -5.01 -8.07 22.97
C CYS A 186 -5.29 -8.93 21.74
N TRP A 187 -5.14 -10.26 21.84
CA TRP A 187 -5.47 -11.16 20.75
C TRP A 187 -6.10 -12.47 21.21
N SER A 188 -6.85 -13.15 20.34
CA SER A 188 -7.35 -14.48 20.65
C SER A 188 -7.52 -15.36 19.43
N CYS A 189 -7.15 -16.63 19.56
CA CYS A 189 -7.53 -17.70 18.64
C CYS A 189 -8.54 -18.70 19.24
N SER A 190 -9.12 -18.38 20.39
CA SER A 190 -10.11 -19.22 21.08
C SER A 190 -11.32 -19.54 20.20
N GLU A 191 -11.75 -20.80 20.20
CA GLU A 191 -13.08 -21.18 19.71
C GLU A 191 -14.14 -20.77 20.74
N VAL A 192 -15.10 -19.94 20.34
CA VAL A 192 -16.16 -19.44 21.24
C VAL A 192 -17.50 -20.06 20.85
N THR A 193 -18.11 -20.79 21.78
CA THR A 193 -19.40 -21.44 21.60
C THR A 193 -20.41 -20.96 22.63
N GLY A 194 -21.60 -20.60 22.16
CA GLY A 194 -22.78 -20.44 23.00
C GLY A 194 -23.74 -21.63 22.84
N TYR A 195 -24.58 -21.96 23.83
CA TYR A 195 -25.63 -22.99 23.65
C TYR A 195 -27.06 -22.53 23.99
N SER A 196 -27.25 -21.31 24.50
CA SER A 196 -28.60 -20.77 24.71
C SER A 196 -29.23 -20.26 23.41
N GLU A 197 -30.56 -20.25 23.35
CA GLU A 197 -31.30 -19.60 22.27
C GLU A 197 -31.02 -18.08 22.26
N GLY A 198 -30.77 -17.50 21.09
CA GLY A 198 -30.44 -16.07 20.96
C GLY A 198 -29.06 -15.68 21.49
N LYS A 199 -28.11 -16.63 21.53
CA LYS A 199 -26.71 -16.39 21.90
C LYS A 199 -26.04 -15.39 20.95
N ASN A 200 -25.32 -14.43 21.52
CA ASN A 200 -24.37 -13.59 20.81
C ASN A 200 -22.94 -13.95 21.23
N LEU A 201 -22.00 -13.82 20.30
CA LEU A 201 -20.59 -14.09 20.52
C LEU A 201 -19.82 -12.81 20.24
N TYR A 202 -18.74 -12.59 21.00
CA TYR A 202 -17.93 -11.38 20.90
C TYR A 202 -16.44 -11.72 20.91
N PHE A 203 -15.60 -10.85 20.37
CA PHE A 203 -14.23 -10.73 20.85
C PHE A 203 -14.26 -10.19 22.29
N ALA A 204 -14.93 -9.05 22.45
CA ALA A 204 -15.20 -8.44 23.74
C ALA A 204 -16.54 -7.71 23.70
N ARG A 205 -17.47 -8.07 24.60
CA ARG A 205 -18.76 -7.38 24.68
C ARG A 205 -18.60 -6.06 25.43
N VAL A 206 -18.53 -4.97 24.68
CA VAL A 206 -18.30 -3.62 25.19
C VAL A 206 -19.40 -2.68 24.72
N THR A 207 -19.88 -1.80 25.61
CA THR A 207 -20.83 -0.72 25.26
C THR A 207 -20.18 0.63 25.53
N ASP A 208 -20.01 1.43 24.47
CA ASP A 208 -19.37 2.75 24.44
C ASP A 208 -17.89 2.80 24.90
N GLY A 209 -17.25 1.64 25.09
CA GLY A 209 -15.84 1.53 25.48
C GLY A 209 -14.87 1.54 24.30
N HIS A 210 -13.58 1.43 24.60
CA HIS A 210 -12.50 1.55 23.63
C HIS A 210 -11.83 0.21 23.36
N LEU A 211 -11.83 -0.20 22.08
CA LEU A 211 -11.03 -1.32 21.58
C LEU A 211 -9.99 -0.74 20.62
N SER A 212 -8.71 -1.04 20.85
CA SER A 212 -7.62 -0.64 19.96
C SER A 212 -6.53 -1.70 19.89
N ASN A 213 -5.93 -1.87 18.71
CA ASN A 213 -4.85 -2.82 18.47
C ASN A 213 -5.19 -4.27 18.89
N ASN A 214 -6.41 -4.73 18.58
CA ASN A 214 -6.88 -6.06 18.96
C ASN A 214 -7.05 -6.95 17.73
N TYR A 215 -6.84 -8.26 17.91
CA TYR A 215 -6.84 -9.23 16.80
C TYR A 215 -7.57 -10.53 17.16
N CYS A 216 -8.25 -11.16 16.20
CA CYS A 216 -8.81 -12.50 16.40
C CYS A 216 -8.83 -13.37 15.13
N THR A 217 -8.82 -14.69 15.30
CA THR A 217 -8.89 -15.64 14.18
C THR A 217 -10.32 -15.91 13.69
N SER A 218 -11.33 -15.59 14.51
CA SER A 218 -12.73 -15.88 14.22
C SER A 218 -13.48 -14.64 13.73
N GLU A 219 -14.38 -14.81 12.76
CA GLU A 219 -15.24 -13.75 12.20
C GLU A 219 -16.36 -13.30 13.17
N ILE A 220 -16.07 -13.21 14.47
CA ILE A 220 -17.04 -12.81 15.49
C ILE A 220 -17.42 -11.33 15.29
N GLU A 221 -18.45 -11.10 14.50
CA GLU A 221 -19.08 -9.80 14.22
C GLU A 221 -18.10 -8.70 13.75
N GLN A 222 -16.92 -9.06 13.24
CA GLN A 222 -15.84 -8.14 12.79
C GLN A 222 -15.50 -7.03 13.81
N GLN A 223 -15.58 -7.33 15.12
CA GLN A 223 -15.32 -6.32 16.16
C GLN A 223 -13.88 -5.82 16.18
N VAL A 224 -12.95 -6.63 15.69
CA VAL A 224 -11.50 -6.38 15.69
C VAL A 224 -10.87 -6.91 14.41
N ALA A 225 -9.60 -6.60 14.16
CA ALA A 225 -8.91 -7.03 12.96
C ALA A 225 -8.77 -8.56 12.92
N LEU A 226 -9.05 -9.16 11.76
CA LEU A 226 -8.88 -10.60 11.57
C LEU A 226 -7.41 -10.94 11.29
N ILE A 227 -7.00 -12.08 11.82
CA ILE A 227 -5.68 -12.69 11.59
C ILE A 227 -5.83 -14.16 11.23
N SER A 228 -4.89 -14.71 10.48
CA SER A 228 -4.79 -16.16 10.25
C SER A 228 -4.06 -16.86 11.40
N TYR A 229 -4.14 -18.19 11.44
CA TYR A 229 -3.29 -18.99 12.32
C TYR A 229 -1.82 -18.90 11.94
N ASP A 230 -1.50 -18.77 10.65
CA ASP A 230 -0.11 -18.62 10.20
C ASP A 230 0.50 -17.33 10.77
N GLU A 231 -0.26 -16.24 10.84
CA GLU A 231 0.21 -14.97 11.41
C GLU A 231 0.52 -15.06 12.91
N ILE A 232 -0.08 -16.02 13.64
CA ILE A 232 0.26 -16.30 15.04
C ILE A 232 1.61 -17.00 15.12
N LEU A 233 1.91 -17.89 14.16
CA LEU A 233 3.08 -18.76 14.17
C LEU A 233 4.33 -18.08 13.57
N ASP A 234 4.15 -17.22 12.57
CA ASP A 234 5.24 -16.73 11.73
C ASP A 234 5.85 -15.39 12.18
N GLY A 235 5.36 -14.80 13.27
CA GLY A 235 5.82 -13.51 13.80
C GLY A 235 5.01 -12.30 13.35
N THR A 236 4.11 -12.44 12.37
CA THR A 236 3.30 -11.33 11.85
C THR A 236 2.47 -10.67 12.95
N LEU A 237 1.76 -11.47 13.75
CA LEU A 237 0.95 -10.96 14.85
C LEU A 237 1.82 -10.30 15.93
N CYS A 238 2.94 -10.93 16.31
CA CYS A 238 3.87 -10.36 17.29
C CYS A 238 4.35 -8.97 16.86
N TYR A 239 4.72 -8.81 15.58
CA TYR A 239 5.14 -7.53 15.04
C TYR A 239 4.00 -6.50 15.05
N LYS A 240 2.80 -6.88 14.58
CA LYS A 240 1.60 -6.03 14.57
C LYS A 240 1.24 -5.49 15.96
N LEU A 241 1.26 -6.35 16.98
CA LEU A 241 0.97 -5.97 18.36
C LEU A 241 1.96 -4.94 18.93
N ASN A 242 3.19 -4.89 18.43
CA ASN A 242 4.20 -3.90 18.81
C ASN A 242 4.15 -2.59 17.99
N GLY A 243 3.24 -2.49 17.01
CA GLY A 243 3.00 -1.26 16.25
C GLY A 243 4.27 -0.72 15.57
N ASP A 244 4.62 0.53 15.89
CA ASP A 244 5.78 1.25 15.35
C ASP A 244 7.13 0.78 15.90
N GLN A 245 7.14 -0.29 16.71
CA GLN A 245 8.32 -0.87 17.34
C GLN A 245 9.03 0.04 18.36
N SER A 246 8.42 1.16 18.77
CA SER A 246 9.00 2.06 19.76
C SER A 246 8.87 1.55 21.20
N ILE A 247 7.82 0.76 21.47
CA ILE A 247 7.55 0.12 22.76
C ILE A 247 7.23 -1.35 22.51
N ILE A 248 8.09 -2.25 22.99
CA ILE A 248 7.95 -3.69 22.78
C ILE A 248 7.25 -4.33 23.97
N ALA A 249 6.03 -4.79 23.73
CA ALA A 249 5.20 -5.49 24.71
C ALA A 249 5.09 -7.00 24.40
N TRP A 250 5.20 -7.38 23.13
CA TRP A 250 5.05 -8.76 22.66
C TRP A 250 6.35 -9.30 22.08
N TYR A 251 6.59 -10.59 22.34
CA TYR A 251 7.82 -11.29 21.98
C TYR A 251 7.47 -12.66 21.42
N GLN A 252 8.33 -13.18 20.54
CA GLN A 252 8.18 -14.50 19.95
C GLN A 252 9.52 -15.00 19.41
N ASN A 253 9.96 -16.18 19.81
CA ASN A 253 11.11 -16.87 19.25
C ASN A 253 10.72 -17.55 17.93
N LEU A 254 11.49 -17.28 16.88
CA LEU A 254 11.30 -17.74 15.51
C LEU A 254 12.57 -18.40 14.96
N ASP A 255 13.70 -17.68 14.97
CA ASP A 255 14.94 -18.11 14.32
C ASP A 255 16.22 -17.68 15.07
N ASN A 256 16.10 -17.37 16.36
CA ASN A 256 17.23 -17.01 17.24
C ASN A 256 17.99 -18.21 17.86
N GLY A 257 17.59 -19.44 17.52
CA GLY A 257 18.19 -20.67 18.05
C GLY A 257 17.62 -21.15 19.39
N ALA A 258 16.62 -20.46 19.97
CA ALA A 258 15.77 -20.99 21.04
C ALA A 258 14.68 -21.92 20.46
N GLU A 259 13.91 -22.56 21.35
CA GLU A 259 12.68 -23.24 20.95
C GLU A 259 11.70 -22.21 20.36
N VAL A 260 11.07 -22.55 19.25
CA VAL A 260 10.12 -21.67 18.56
C VAL A 260 8.87 -21.57 19.42
N ASP A 261 8.41 -20.35 19.66
CA ASP A 261 7.18 -20.13 20.41
C ASP A 261 5.97 -20.39 19.51
N ASP A 262 5.01 -21.18 20.00
CA ASP A 262 3.75 -21.46 19.28
C ASP A 262 2.83 -20.22 19.14
N GLN A 263 3.17 -19.11 19.81
CA GLN A 263 2.39 -17.87 19.79
C GLN A 263 3.16 -16.68 20.37
N PRO A 264 2.75 -15.43 20.10
CA PRO A 264 3.30 -14.25 20.76
C PRO A 264 2.99 -14.26 22.27
N LEU A 265 3.98 -13.92 23.09
CA LEU A 265 3.87 -13.82 24.54
C LEU A 265 4.16 -12.39 25.03
N PRO A 266 3.47 -11.88 26.06
CA PRO A 266 3.64 -10.52 26.54
C PRO A 266 4.86 -10.37 27.48
N PHE A 267 5.90 -11.19 27.29
CA PHE A 267 7.03 -11.37 28.19
C PHE A 267 8.35 -11.38 27.43
N SER A 268 9.37 -10.68 27.95
CA SER A 268 10.71 -10.68 27.36
C SER A 268 11.61 -11.80 27.89
N ASN A 269 11.28 -12.41 29.03
CA ASN A 269 12.15 -13.39 29.66
C ASN A 269 12.18 -14.69 28.84
N GLY A 270 13.28 -14.92 28.12
CA GLY A 270 13.45 -16.10 27.25
C GLY A 270 12.86 -15.95 25.85
N HIS A 271 12.26 -14.80 25.52
CA HIS A 271 11.62 -14.55 24.23
C HIS A 271 12.22 -13.32 23.54
N ALA A 272 12.29 -13.32 22.22
CA ALA A 272 12.93 -12.27 21.44
C ALA A 272 11.93 -11.34 20.74
N GLN A 273 12.36 -10.11 20.46
CA GLN A 273 11.63 -9.19 19.59
C GLN A 273 11.57 -9.77 18.18
N VAL A 274 10.44 -9.53 17.50
CA VAL A 274 10.25 -9.86 16.10
C VAL A 274 10.46 -8.62 15.23
N TYR A 275 11.27 -8.76 14.18
CA TYR A 275 11.56 -7.74 13.17
C TYR A 275 10.97 -8.16 11.83
N PRO A 276 10.54 -7.21 10.99
CA PRO A 276 10.11 -7.51 9.65
C PRO A 276 11.35 -7.78 8.80
N LYS A 277 11.32 -8.91 8.10
CA LYS A 277 12.34 -9.34 7.16
C LYS A 277 11.70 -9.36 5.78
N GLY A 278 11.71 -8.22 5.12
CA GLY A 278 11.24 -8.10 3.76
C GLY A 278 12.33 -8.40 2.74
N LYS A 279 11.92 -8.74 1.51
CA LYS A 279 12.77 -8.54 0.35
C LYS A 279 13.01 -7.03 0.23
N MET A 280 14.17 -6.56 0.69
CA MET A 280 14.59 -5.20 0.43
C MET A 280 14.77 -5.04 -1.09
N LEU A 281 14.41 -3.90 -1.64
CA LEU A 281 14.81 -3.47 -2.97
C LEU A 281 16.19 -2.81 -2.88
N CYS A 282 16.92 -2.76 -3.99
CA CYS A 282 18.27 -2.17 -4.00
C CYS A 282 18.27 -0.64 -3.74
N ASP A 283 17.10 0.00 -3.69
CA ASP A 283 16.93 1.40 -3.25
C ASP A 283 16.76 1.54 -1.72
N GLY A 284 16.77 0.43 -0.97
CA GLY A 284 16.58 0.42 0.47
C GLY A 284 15.11 0.46 0.91
N THR A 285 14.15 0.37 0.00
CA THR A 285 12.73 0.17 0.34
C THR A 285 12.41 -1.31 0.55
N ILE A 286 11.30 -1.61 1.23
CA ILE A 286 10.83 -2.98 1.46
C ILE A 286 9.77 -3.32 0.41
N ASP A 287 9.93 -4.46 -0.27
CA ASP A 287 8.87 -5.06 -1.09
C ASP A 287 7.79 -5.65 -0.16
N PRO A 288 6.57 -5.06 -0.13
CA PRO A 288 5.52 -5.49 0.78
C PRO A 288 4.97 -6.89 0.43
N SER A 289 5.17 -7.38 -0.79
CA SER A 289 4.65 -8.67 -1.26
C SER A 289 5.46 -9.89 -0.78
N GLY A 290 6.62 -9.64 -0.14
CA GLY A 290 7.54 -10.68 0.35
C GLY A 290 8.02 -10.45 1.79
N MET A 291 7.20 -9.82 2.64
CA MET A 291 7.54 -9.66 4.06
C MET A 291 7.43 -10.98 4.81
N THR A 292 8.54 -11.39 5.41
CA THR A 292 8.63 -12.43 6.44
C THR A 292 9.01 -11.79 7.76
N TYR A 293 9.14 -12.57 8.84
CA TYR A 293 9.56 -12.04 10.13
C TYR A 293 10.67 -12.91 10.75
N SER A 294 11.51 -12.28 11.57
CA SER A 294 12.72 -12.88 12.11
C SER A 294 13.09 -12.21 13.43
N ASN A 295 13.83 -12.90 14.29
CA ASN A 295 14.46 -12.29 15.46
C ASN A 295 15.80 -11.62 15.14
N ASN A 296 16.29 -11.73 13.89
CA ASN A 296 17.50 -11.08 13.46
C ASN A 296 17.19 -9.71 12.80
N ASN A 297 17.63 -8.63 13.43
CA ASN A 297 17.48 -7.26 12.94
C ASN A 297 18.58 -6.88 11.93
N GLU A 298 18.85 -7.75 10.95
CA GLU A 298 19.84 -7.51 9.90
C GLU A 298 19.13 -7.16 8.58
N VAL A 299 19.29 -5.91 8.14
CA VAL A 299 18.82 -5.43 6.84
C VAL A 299 19.82 -5.86 5.77
N VAL A 300 19.38 -6.67 4.80
CA VAL A 300 20.18 -7.05 3.62
C VAL A 300 19.63 -6.33 2.39
N ILE A 301 20.39 -5.37 1.85
CA ILE A 301 20.07 -4.71 0.57
C ILE A 301 20.61 -5.60 -0.57
N PRO A 302 19.79 -6.05 -1.54
CA PRO A 302 20.27 -6.87 -2.64
C PRO A 302 21.10 -6.05 -3.65
N ASP A 303 21.94 -6.74 -4.43
CA ASP A 303 22.70 -6.15 -5.53
C ASP A 303 21.79 -5.55 -6.62
N HIS A 304 22.30 -4.53 -7.32
CA HIS A 304 21.61 -3.95 -8.47
C HIS A 304 21.54 -4.92 -9.65
N THR A 305 20.38 -4.96 -10.31
CA THR A 305 20.23 -5.62 -11.62
C THR A 305 20.17 -4.53 -12.69
N PHE A 306 21.18 -4.48 -13.57
CA PHE A 306 21.30 -3.46 -14.61
C PHE A 306 20.80 -3.97 -15.97
N VAL A 307 20.01 -3.15 -16.66
CA VAL A 307 19.63 -3.34 -18.07
C VAL A 307 19.95 -2.05 -18.81
N ASP A 308 20.73 -2.18 -19.88
CA ASP A 308 21.27 -1.06 -20.64
C ASP A 308 21.92 0.01 -19.73
N GLY A 309 22.78 -0.39 -18.79
CA GLY A 309 23.48 0.57 -17.93
C GLY A 309 22.62 1.30 -16.88
N PHE A 310 21.37 0.91 -16.64
CA PHE A 310 20.56 1.42 -15.53
C PHE A 310 19.93 0.31 -14.71
N CYS A 311 19.84 0.52 -13.40
CA CYS A 311 19.22 -0.44 -12.50
C CYS A 311 17.71 -0.46 -12.75
N THR A 312 17.16 -1.66 -12.98
CA THR A 312 15.73 -1.86 -13.25
C THR A 312 14.83 -1.59 -12.05
N VAL A 313 15.41 -1.47 -10.85
CA VAL A 313 14.68 -1.30 -9.59
C VAL A 313 14.83 0.10 -9.02
N CYS A 314 16.03 0.68 -9.05
CA CYS A 314 16.30 1.98 -8.42
C CYS A 314 16.78 3.05 -9.41
N GLY A 315 16.89 2.75 -10.70
CA GLY A 315 17.36 3.69 -11.70
C GLY A 315 18.81 4.15 -11.56
N GLN A 316 19.60 3.61 -10.62
CA GLN A 316 21.03 3.93 -10.54
C GLN A 316 21.73 3.57 -11.85
N GLU A 317 22.57 4.50 -12.32
CA GLU A 317 23.41 4.28 -13.49
C GLU A 317 24.55 3.32 -13.14
N ASP A 318 24.76 2.32 -13.98
CA ASP A 318 25.86 1.38 -13.87
C ASP A 318 27.16 2.10 -14.23
N THR A 319 27.94 2.46 -13.21
CA THR A 319 29.24 3.13 -13.41
C THR A 319 30.26 2.29 -14.21
N SER A 320 30.01 0.98 -14.39
CA SER A 320 30.83 0.11 -15.23
C SER A 320 30.37 0.04 -16.69
N TYR A 321 29.19 0.59 -17.01
CA TYR A 321 28.66 0.61 -18.36
C TYR A 321 29.35 1.67 -19.21
N THR A 322 30.08 1.24 -20.24
CA THR A 322 30.89 2.13 -21.10
C THR A 322 30.21 2.52 -22.41
N GLY A 323 28.95 2.13 -22.63
CA GLY A 323 28.23 2.40 -23.88
C GLY A 323 27.81 3.87 -24.06
N PHE A 324 27.63 4.60 -22.96
CA PHE A 324 27.17 5.98 -23.00
C PHE A 324 28.26 6.94 -23.49
N LEU A 325 27.93 7.69 -24.54
CA LEU A 325 28.77 8.76 -25.06
C LEU A 325 28.55 10.03 -24.23
N SER A 326 29.65 10.63 -23.76
CA SER A 326 29.63 11.90 -23.02
C SER A 326 29.54 13.12 -23.95
N ILE A 327 28.66 13.06 -24.94
CA ILE A 327 28.48 14.11 -25.97
C ILE A 327 27.30 15.04 -25.67
N ILE A 328 26.29 14.58 -24.91
CA ILE A 328 25.15 15.40 -24.50
C ILE A 328 25.55 16.25 -23.31
N LYS A 329 25.44 17.57 -23.44
CA LYS A 329 25.70 18.53 -22.36
C LYS A 329 24.46 18.68 -21.48
N ASN A 330 24.68 18.75 -20.17
CA ASN A 330 23.62 18.91 -19.16
C ASN A 330 22.49 17.87 -19.30
N ALA A 331 22.87 16.61 -19.45
CA ALA A 331 21.95 15.53 -19.75
C ALA A 331 21.07 15.08 -18.56
N ASN A 332 21.32 15.61 -17.36
CA ASN A 332 20.61 15.26 -16.11
C ASN A 332 19.88 16.48 -15.49
N PHE A 333 19.82 17.62 -16.18
CA PHE A 333 19.09 18.84 -15.75
C PHE A 333 19.19 19.18 -14.25
N THR A 334 20.39 19.04 -13.67
CA THR A 334 20.54 19.05 -12.20
C THR A 334 20.18 20.39 -11.55
N ASN A 335 20.38 21.52 -12.25
CA ASN A 335 20.13 22.86 -11.71
C ASN A 335 19.57 23.86 -12.73
N ASP A 336 19.79 23.62 -14.03
CA ASP A 336 19.44 24.54 -15.11
C ASP A 336 19.26 23.78 -16.41
N SER A 337 18.88 24.49 -17.48
CA SER A 337 18.73 23.96 -18.84
C SER A 337 19.80 24.47 -19.80
N ASN A 338 20.96 24.90 -19.29
CA ASN A 338 22.07 25.38 -20.10
C ASN A 338 22.46 24.36 -21.17
N PHE A 339 22.99 24.84 -22.29
CA PHE A 339 23.37 24.06 -23.48
C PHE A 339 22.21 23.49 -24.30
N TRP A 340 20.97 23.75 -23.91
CA TRP A 340 19.80 23.50 -24.73
C TRP A 340 19.30 24.82 -25.34
N THR A 341 18.88 24.75 -26.60
CA THR A 341 18.44 25.88 -27.42
C THR A 341 16.95 25.73 -27.73
N GLY A 342 16.24 26.85 -27.94
CA GLY A 342 14.81 26.87 -28.24
C GLY A 342 14.00 27.45 -27.09
N VAL A 343 12.84 26.85 -26.79
CA VAL A 343 12.04 27.25 -25.63
C VAL A 343 12.73 26.74 -24.36
N GLU A 344 13.10 27.64 -23.45
CA GLU A 344 13.84 27.28 -22.24
C GLU A 344 13.03 26.30 -21.37
N PHE A 345 13.66 25.19 -20.97
CA PHE A 345 13.08 24.29 -19.96
C PHE A 345 13.09 24.99 -18.62
N ALA A 346 11.96 24.93 -17.91
CA ALA A 346 11.95 25.20 -16.49
C ALA A 346 12.63 24.01 -15.80
N VAL A 347 13.61 24.28 -14.93
CA VAL A 347 14.32 23.23 -14.20
C VAL A 347 14.08 23.43 -12.72
N SER A 348 13.46 22.43 -12.09
CA SER A 348 13.17 22.43 -10.67
C SER A 348 13.23 21.01 -10.12
N ASN A 349 13.69 20.87 -8.88
CA ASN A 349 13.82 19.56 -8.20
C ASN A 349 14.64 18.53 -9.00
N GLY A 350 15.61 18.97 -9.81
CA GLY A 350 16.49 18.08 -10.58
C GLY A 350 15.85 17.43 -11.81
N VAL A 351 14.73 17.98 -12.31
CA VAL A 351 14.13 17.57 -13.59
C VAL A 351 13.81 18.80 -14.45
N ALA A 352 13.77 18.62 -15.77
CA ALA A 352 13.35 19.65 -16.72
C ALA A 352 11.89 19.48 -17.12
N GLU A 353 11.14 20.59 -17.18
CA GLU A 353 9.72 20.58 -17.52
C GLU A 353 9.30 21.64 -18.56
N GLN A 354 8.21 21.34 -19.26
CA GLN A 354 7.39 22.29 -20.02
C GLN A 354 5.91 22.07 -19.68
N ALA A 355 5.15 23.14 -19.56
CA ALA A 355 3.70 23.05 -19.33
C ALA A 355 2.92 24.05 -20.20
N GLY A 356 1.78 23.58 -20.73
CA GLY A 356 0.75 24.41 -21.38
C GLY A 356 1.23 25.29 -22.54
N LYS A 357 2.07 24.73 -23.44
CA LYS A 357 2.54 25.44 -24.64
C LYS A 357 3.02 24.48 -25.73
N THR A 358 3.11 25.00 -26.95
CA THR A 358 3.97 24.41 -27.98
C THR A 358 5.43 24.76 -27.70
N PHE A 359 6.33 23.85 -28.01
CA PHE A 359 7.76 24.07 -27.80
C PHE A 359 8.61 23.19 -28.72
N ASP A 360 9.82 23.63 -28.95
CA ASP A 360 10.92 22.84 -29.49
C ASP A 360 12.17 23.26 -28.71
N THR A 361 12.77 22.30 -28.04
CA THR A 361 13.97 22.50 -27.23
C THR A 361 14.97 21.40 -27.59
N HIS A 362 16.17 21.79 -28.02
CA HIS A 362 17.12 20.87 -28.64
C HIS A 362 18.58 21.21 -28.33
N GLN A 363 19.46 20.27 -28.64
CA GLN A 363 20.91 20.42 -28.63
C GLN A 363 21.48 19.94 -29.96
N ASP A 364 22.33 20.77 -30.55
CA ASP A 364 23.09 20.44 -31.76
C ASP A 364 24.46 19.86 -31.37
N ILE A 365 24.80 18.73 -31.97
CA ILE A 365 26.00 17.95 -31.70
C ILE A 365 26.75 17.78 -33.04
N THR A 366 28.07 17.96 -33.03
CA THR A 366 28.93 17.85 -34.20
C THR A 366 30.03 16.83 -33.98
N ASP A 367 30.79 16.56 -35.04
CA ASP A 367 31.98 15.70 -35.02
C ASP A 367 31.66 14.24 -34.63
N LEU A 368 30.48 13.77 -35.05
CA LEU A 368 30.03 12.41 -34.83
C LEU A 368 30.43 11.47 -35.97
N GLU A 369 30.64 10.20 -35.64
CA GLU A 369 30.79 9.15 -36.65
C GLU A 369 29.44 8.88 -37.33
N ASN A 370 29.45 8.66 -38.63
CA ASN A 370 28.25 8.26 -39.36
C ASN A 370 27.82 6.84 -38.96
N GLY A 371 26.52 6.65 -38.81
CA GLY A 371 25.92 5.38 -38.38
C GLY A 371 24.71 5.60 -37.49
N VAL A 372 24.20 4.51 -36.93
CA VAL A 372 23.04 4.50 -36.06
C VAL A 372 23.44 4.67 -34.60
N TYR A 373 22.69 5.51 -33.90
CA TYR A 373 22.80 5.77 -32.48
C TYR A 373 21.48 5.40 -31.79
N LYS A 374 21.57 5.13 -30.49
CA LYS A 374 20.45 4.83 -29.60
C LYS A 374 20.32 5.96 -28.58
N LEU A 375 19.26 6.75 -28.67
CA LEU A 375 18.91 7.79 -27.70
C LEU A 375 17.94 7.25 -26.65
N ARG A 376 18.19 7.58 -25.39
CA ARG A 376 17.41 7.16 -24.23
C ARG A 376 17.18 8.34 -23.30
N LEU A 377 16.06 8.32 -22.59
CA LEU A 377 15.73 9.31 -21.57
C LEU A 377 14.69 8.74 -20.58
N GLN A 378 14.68 9.30 -19.37
CA GLN A 378 13.54 9.21 -18.47
C GLN A 378 12.65 10.43 -18.67
N GLY A 379 11.34 10.22 -18.57
CA GLY A 379 10.41 11.31 -18.78
C GLY A 379 9.01 10.83 -19.05
N PHE A 380 8.05 11.71 -18.89
CA PHE A 380 6.66 11.45 -19.28
C PHE A 380 6.02 12.71 -19.83
N SER A 381 4.94 12.52 -20.57
CA SER A 381 4.02 13.58 -20.94
C SER A 381 2.66 13.33 -20.32
N ARG A 382 1.95 14.42 -20.07
CA ARG A 382 0.57 14.47 -19.63
C ARG A 382 -0.14 15.42 -20.58
N ALA A 383 -1.18 14.95 -21.25
CA ALA A 383 -1.89 15.75 -22.25
C ALA A 383 -2.96 16.68 -21.65
N ALA A 384 -3.52 16.36 -20.47
CA ALA A 384 -4.55 17.15 -19.80
C ALA A 384 -4.52 16.96 -18.26
N ALA A 385 -5.36 17.66 -17.51
CA ALA A 385 -5.47 17.51 -16.06
C ALA A 385 -5.96 16.09 -15.65
N LEU A 386 -5.44 15.59 -14.51
CA LEU A 386 -5.66 14.23 -14.01
C LEU A 386 -6.99 14.06 -13.22
N ASP A 387 -7.81 15.11 -13.16
CA ASP A 387 -9.02 15.21 -12.33
C ASP A 387 -10.32 15.32 -13.15
N SER A 388 -10.24 15.12 -14.46
CA SER A 388 -11.38 15.23 -15.37
C SER A 388 -12.01 13.86 -15.64
N GLU A 389 -13.35 13.77 -15.70
CA GLU A 389 -14.06 12.65 -16.38
C GLU A 389 -13.45 12.37 -17.77
N SER A 390 -12.87 13.41 -18.38
CA SER A 390 -12.15 13.36 -19.65
C SER A 390 -10.91 12.46 -19.66
N TYR A 391 -10.28 12.11 -18.52
CA TYR A 391 -9.14 11.17 -18.53
C TYR A 391 -9.60 9.71 -18.66
N GLU A 392 -10.84 9.38 -18.25
CA GLU A 392 -11.46 8.07 -18.45
C GLU A 392 -12.05 7.93 -19.88
N ASP A 393 -12.53 9.04 -20.45
CA ASP A 393 -13.09 9.12 -21.81
C ASP A 393 -12.07 9.61 -22.87
N PHE A 394 -10.78 9.61 -22.54
CA PHE A 394 -9.75 10.28 -23.34
C PHE A 394 -9.60 9.60 -24.72
N VAL A 395 -9.78 10.37 -25.80
CA VAL A 395 -9.45 9.97 -27.17
C VAL A 395 -7.92 9.79 -27.25
N GLU A 396 -7.46 8.55 -27.05
CA GLU A 396 -6.17 8.15 -26.46
C GLU A 396 -4.88 8.64 -27.15
N ASP A 397 -4.91 9.00 -28.44
CA ASP A 397 -3.69 9.25 -29.22
C ASP A 397 -3.55 10.68 -29.76
N MET A 398 -4.67 11.38 -29.95
CA MET A 398 -4.70 12.65 -30.67
C MET A 398 -4.08 13.80 -29.85
N MET A 399 -4.27 13.77 -28.53
CA MET A 399 -3.80 14.82 -27.62
C MET A 399 -2.39 14.56 -27.08
N ARG A 400 -1.87 13.34 -27.24
CA ARG A 400 -0.49 13.00 -26.87
C ARG A 400 0.44 13.41 -28.01
N ASN A 401 1.19 14.48 -27.77
CA ASN A 401 1.89 15.17 -28.85
C ASN A 401 3.30 15.65 -28.47
N THR A 402 3.83 15.15 -27.36
CA THR A 402 5.22 15.41 -26.99
C THR A 402 6.10 14.31 -27.53
N TYR A 403 7.10 14.69 -28.32
CA TYR A 403 8.05 13.77 -28.94
C TYR A 403 9.47 14.09 -28.51
N TYR A 404 10.24 13.06 -28.22
CA TYR A 404 11.69 13.15 -28.27
C TYR A 404 12.15 12.73 -29.65
N TYR A 405 13.06 13.50 -30.22
CA TYR A 405 13.44 13.37 -31.61
C TYR A 405 14.94 13.56 -31.81
N ALA A 406 15.38 13.10 -32.97
CA ALA A 406 16.69 13.30 -33.51
C ALA A 406 16.59 13.71 -34.99
N GLU A 407 17.50 14.55 -35.46
CA GLU A 407 17.57 14.96 -36.87
C GLU A 407 19.03 15.07 -37.34
N SER A 408 19.34 14.49 -38.50
CA SER A 408 20.65 14.58 -39.17
C SER A 408 20.41 14.75 -40.67
N ASN A 409 21.17 15.64 -41.32
CA ASN A 409 21.02 15.93 -42.75
C ASN A 409 19.55 16.18 -43.19
N GLY A 410 18.76 16.83 -42.33
CA GLY A 410 17.34 17.14 -42.56
C GLY A 410 16.36 15.96 -42.46
N LYS A 411 16.82 14.76 -42.05
CA LYS A 411 15.97 13.59 -41.82
C LYS A 411 15.74 13.37 -40.33
N ARG A 412 14.47 13.36 -39.92
CA ARG A 412 14.06 13.24 -38.52
C ARG A 412 13.69 11.79 -38.16
N GLN A 413 13.99 11.39 -36.94
CA GLN A 413 13.38 10.23 -36.29
C GLN A 413 12.82 10.69 -34.95
N ALA A 414 11.64 10.23 -34.57
CA ALA A 414 11.00 10.67 -33.33
C ALA A 414 10.15 9.58 -32.72
N ARG A 415 9.97 9.65 -31.40
CA ARG A 415 9.07 8.81 -30.63
C ARG A 415 8.26 9.64 -29.67
N ARG A 416 7.04 9.20 -29.39
CA ARG A 416 6.18 9.84 -28.39
C ARG A 416 6.71 9.56 -27.00
N LEU A 417 6.74 10.62 -26.18
CA LEU A 417 7.04 10.49 -24.76
C LEU A 417 5.93 9.68 -24.08
N VAL A 418 6.31 8.73 -23.23
CA VAL A 418 5.37 7.88 -22.50
C VAL A 418 4.37 8.72 -21.70
N ASP A 419 3.14 8.24 -21.62
CA ASP A 419 2.11 8.91 -20.83
C ASP A 419 2.40 8.77 -19.33
N ILE A 420 2.09 9.80 -18.56
CA ILE A 420 2.27 9.80 -17.10
C ILE A 420 1.54 8.63 -16.41
N THR A 421 0.45 8.12 -16.99
CA THR A 421 -0.31 7.00 -16.41
C THR A 421 0.21 5.62 -16.79
N ALA A 422 1.05 5.52 -17.83
CA ALA A 422 1.53 4.21 -18.31
C ALA A 422 2.47 3.52 -17.31
N ASP A 423 3.04 4.27 -16.35
CA ASP A 423 3.91 3.73 -15.30
C ASP A 423 3.40 4.08 -13.89
N GLY A 424 2.07 4.07 -13.69
CA GLY A 424 1.43 4.26 -12.37
C GLY A 424 1.82 3.18 -11.35
N LYS A 425 1.69 3.49 -10.04
CA LYS A 425 2.14 2.62 -8.94
C LYS A 425 1.04 2.23 -7.97
N ASP A 426 1.07 1.00 -7.47
CA ASP A 426 0.10 0.54 -6.46
C ASP A 426 0.28 1.20 -5.09
N ALA A 427 1.41 1.88 -4.88
CA ALA A 427 1.73 2.60 -3.65
C ALA A 427 2.29 4.00 -3.95
N LYS A 428 2.11 4.90 -2.98
CA LYS A 428 2.71 6.24 -2.98
C LYS A 428 4.23 6.10 -2.89
N MET A 429 4.94 6.71 -3.83
CA MET A 429 6.40 6.71 -3.89
C MET A 429 7.04 7.92 -3.20
N ASN A 430 6.27 9.00 -2.98
CA ASN A 430 6.72 10.23 -2.34
C ASN A 430 5.87 10.59 -1.10
N ASP A 431 5.57 9.58 -0.28
CA ASP A 431 4.81 9.72 0.98
C ASP A 431 3.43 10.41 0.82
N GLY A 432 2.85 10.40 -0.38
CA GLY A 432 1.59 11.06 -0.71
C GLY A 432 1.72 12.55 -1.04
N VAL A 433 2.93 13.12 -1.07
CA VAL A 433 3.16 14.52 -1.36
C VAL A 433 3.36 14.72 -2.86
N GLY A 434 2.49 15.50 -3.50
CA GLY A 434 2.59 15.74 -4.94
C GLY A 434 2.23 14.51 -5.79
N GLU A 435 1.34 13.66 -5.28
CA GLU A 435 0.86 12.45 -5.94
C GLU A 435 -0.66 12.46 -5.98
N VAL A 436 -1.25 11.85 -7.01
CA VAL A 436 -2.69 11.62 -7.11
C VAL A 436 -2.96 10.15 -7.39
N GLN A 437 -4.04 9.62 -6.82
CA GLN A 437 -4.54 8.30 -7.15
C GLN A 437 -5.49 8.40 -8.34
N LEU A 438 -5.19 7.65 -9.39
CA LEU A 438 -6.03 7.49 -10.57
C LEU A 438 -7.24 6.60 -10.24
N PRO A 439 -8.30 6.64 -11.07
CA PRO A 439 -9.50 5.81 -10.88
C PRO A 439 -9.21 4.30 -10.82
N ASN A 440 -8.17 3.83 -11.53
CA ASN A 440 -7.72 2.44 -11.50
C ASN A 440 -6.95 2.06 -10.22
N GLY A 441 -6.81 2.98 -9.27
CA GLY A 441 -6.12 2.77 -7.99
C GLY A 441 -4.62 3.09 -8.00
N LEU A 442 -4.02 3.35 -9.16
CA LEU A 442 -2.59 3.63 -9.30
C LEU A 442 -2.24 5.08 -8.96
N TYR A 443 -1.06 5.30 -8.39
CA TYR A 443 -0.52 6.61 -8.03
C TYR A 443 0.46 7.11 -9.08
N VAL A 444 0.33 8.39 -9.44
CA VAL A 444 1.23 9.11 -10.37
C VAL A 444 1.67 10.46 -9.78
N PRO A 445 2.84 11.00 -10.18
CA PRO A 445 3.30 12.30 -9.72
C PRO A 445 2.47 13.46 -10.32
N THR A 446 2.33 14.56 -9.59
CA THR A 446 1.59 15.76 -10.02
C THR A 446 2.44 17.03 -10.03
N ASN A 447 3.70 16.95 -9.59
CA ASN A 447 4.67 18.03 -9.60
C ASN A 447 6.10 17.52 -9.83
N THR A 448 7.06 18.43 -10.04
CA THR A 448 8.46 18.07 -10.35
C THR A 448 9.18 17.38 -9.21
N ALA A 449 8.83 17.64 -7.94
CA ALA A 449 9.44 16.96 -6.81
C ALA A 449 9.08 15.46 -6.77
N ALA A 450 7.80 15.15 -6.91
CA ALA A 450 7.34 13.76 -7.02
C ALA A 450 7.86 13.11 -8.31
N ALA A 451 7.87 13.83 -9.44
CA ALA A 451 8.43 13.31 -10.69
C ALA A 451 9.91 12.91 -10.56
N ASN A 452 10.72 13.74 -9.88
CA ASN A 452 12.11 13.42 -9.58
C ASN A 452 12.25 12.16 -8.72
N VAL A 453 11.39 11.97 -7.71
CA VAL A 453 11.38 10.75 -6.89
C VAL A 453 11.03 9.52 -7.71
N TYR A 454 10.01 9.58 -8.56
CA TYR A 454 9.64 8.46 -9.44
C TYR A 454 10.77 8.09 -10.40
N MET A 455 11.33 9.07 -11.13
CA MET A 455 12.46 8.83 -12.05
C MET A 455 13.71 8.38 -11.30
N GLY A 456 13.94 8.96 -10.11
CA GLY A 456 14.98 8.59 -9.16
C GLY A 456 14.90 7.14 -8.70
N LYS A 457 13.70 6.55 -8.68
CA LYS A 457 13.42 5.13 -8.41
C LYS A 457 13.34 4.26 -9.68
N GLY A 458 13.82 4.76 -10.83
CA GLY A 458 13.91 3.98 -12.06
C GLY A 458 12.63 3.89 -12.90
N HIS A 459 11.63 4.73 -12.63
CA HIS A 459 10.38 4.78 -13.41
C HIS A 459 10.46 5.72 -14.61
N TYR A 460 9.51 5.60 -15.53
CA TYR A 460 9.36 6.43 -16.73
C TYR A 460 10.54 6.36 -17.71
N TRP A 461 11.21 5.21 -17.81
CA TRP A 461 12.12 4.95 -18.93
C TRP A 461 11.33 4.81 -20.23
N ASN A 462 11.68 5.60 -21.24
CA ASN A 462 11.06 5.53 -22.55
C ASN A 462 11.73 4.43 -23.40
N LYS A 463 11.00 3.91 -24.41
CA LYS A 463 11.60 3.06 -25.44
C LYS A 463 12.79 3.80 -26.09
N PRO A 464 13.87 3.11 -26.46
CA PRO A 464 14.99 3.78 -27.12
C PRO A 464 14.59 4.29 -28.51
N LEU A 465 15.03 5.50 -28.86
CA LEU A 465 14.96 6.02 -30.22
C LEU A 465 16.23 5.63 -30.99
N TYR A 466 16.08 4.90 -32.09
CA TYR A 466 17.17 4.65 -33.02
C TYR A 466 17.18 5.74 -34.10
N LEU A 467 18.35 6.30 -34.36
CA LEU A 467 18.52 7.47 -35.22
C LEU A 467 19.83 7.38 -36.00
N ALA A 468 19.85 7.89 -37.23
CA ALA A 468 21.04 7.84 -38.07
C ALA A 468 21.74 9.19 -38.15
N VAL A 469 23.06 9.19 -38.01
CA VAL A 469 23.94 10.32 -38.34
C VAL A 469 24.54 10.06 -39.71
N THR A 470 24.35 11.00 -40.64
CA THR A 470 24.77 10.84 -42.05
C THR A 470 25.74 11.91 -42.54
N ASP A 471 25.84 13.03 -41.83
CA ASP A 471 26.70 14.17 -42.18
C ASP A 471 27.65 14.59 -41.04
N GLY A 472 27.81 13.73 -40.03
CA GLY A 472 28.58 14.01 -38.81
C GLY A 472 27.92 15.01 -37.85
N THR A 473 26.68 15.42 -38.11
CA THR A 473 25.90 16.30 -37.24
C THR A 473 24.62 15.63 -36.76
N LEU A 474 24.20 15.99 -35.55
CA LEU A 474 23.00 15.48 -34.93
C LEU A 474 22.33 16.56 -34.09
N ARG A 475 21.06 16.82 -34.35
CA ARG A 475 20.17 17.51 -33.42
C ARG A 475 19.40 16.49 -32.61
N ILE A 476 19.36 16.63 -31.29
CA ILE A 476 18.42 15.89 -30.42
C ILE A 476 17.53 16.88 -29.68
N GLY A 477 16.27 16.54 -29.45
CA GLY A 477 15.35 17.47 -28.82
C GLY A 477 14.08 16.85 -28.27
N LEU A 478 13.33 17.69 -27.56
CA LEU A 478 11.95 17.44 -27.17
C LEU A 478 11.08 18.51 -27.84
N SER A 479 9.97 18.09 -28.43
CA SER A 479 9.04 19.00 -29.11
C SER A 479 7.60 18.67 -28.78
N ASN A 480 6.75 19.70 -28.76
CA ASN A 480 5.31 19.60 -28.74
C ASN A 480 4.70 20.63 -29.69
N GLN A 481 3.88 20.17 -30.64
CA GLN A 481 3.22 21.02 -31.65
C GLN A 481 1.78 21.43 -31.28
N ILE A 482 1.19 20.89 -30.22
CA ILE A 482 -0.20 21.12 -29.82
C ILE A 482 -0.23 21.68 -28.41
N ASN A 483 -0.79 22.88 -28.25
CA ASN A 483 -0.97 23.48 -26.94
C ASN A 483 -2.26 22.97 -26.28
N ALA A 484 -2.21 21.78 -25.70
CA ALA A 484 -3.31 21.27 -24.88
C ALA A 484 -3.30 21.95 -23.51
N LYS A 485 -4.50 22.35 -23.06
CA LYS A 485 -4.68 22.95 -21.73
C LYS A 485 -4.25 21.95 -20.66
N ASP A 486 -3.49 22.42 -19.68
CA ASP A 486 -2.95 21.61 -18.57
C ASP A 486 -1.95 20.51 -19.01
N ALA A 487 -1.49 20.55 -20.26
CA ALA A 487 -0.43 19.67 -20.72
C ALA A 487 0.87 19.92 -19.94
N TRP A 488 1.60 18.85 -19.65
CA TRP A 488 2.83 18.88 -18.87
C TRP A 488 3.79 17.80 -19.37
N SER A 489 5.05 18.14 -19.54
CA SER A 489 6.10 17.22 -19.98
C SER A 489 7.29 17.37 -19.08
N VAL A 490 7.84 16.25 -18.63
CA VAL A 490 9.01 16.20 -17.76
C VAL A 490 10.03 15.25 -18.35
N ILE A 491 11.30 15.64 -18.37
CA ILE A 491 12.41 14.79 -18.81
C ILE A 491 13.61 14.88 -17.86
N ASP A 492 14.38 13.80 -17.82
CA ASP A 492 15.67 13.68 -17.16
C ASP A 492 16.52 12.58 -17.81
N ARG A 493 17.81 12.50 -17.44
CA ARG A 493 18.74 11.41 -17.75
C ARG A 493 18.83 11.02 -19.22
N VAL A 494 19.08 12.00 -20.08
CA VAL A 494 19.27 11.77 -21.51
C VAL A 494 20.60 11.05 -21.75
N ARG A 495 20.62 9.94 -22.49
CA ARG A 495 21.82 9.18 -22.83
C ARG A 495 21.81 8.81 -24.30
N ILE A 496 22.99 8.71 -24.89
CA ILE A 496 23.15 8.29 -26.28
C ILE A 496 24.32 7.31 -26.42
N GLU A 497 24.15 6.33 -27.28
CA GLU A 497 25.10 5.24 -27.52
C GLU A 497 25.28 5.03 -29.02
N TYR A 498 26.48 4.64 -29.46
CA TYR A 498 26.71 4.24 -30.85
C TYR A 498 26.35 2.76 -31.02
N VAL A 499 25.51 2.45 -32.01
CA VAL A 499 25.05 1.08 -32.28
C VAL A 499 25.89 0.42 -33.36
N GLY A 500 26.15 1.14 -34.45
CA GLY A 500 26.89 0.63 -35.60
C GLY A 500 26.49 1.30 -36.91
N ASN A 501 27.19 0.98 -37.99
CA ASN A 501 26.95 1.52 -39.33
C ASN A 501 26.73 0.39 -40.36
N ASP A 502 26.08 -0.69 -39.92
CA ASP A 502 25.76 -1.84 -40.77
C ASP A 502 24.24 -1.99 -40.96
N ALA A 503 23.85 -2.86 -41.88
CA ALA A 503 22.44 -3.08 -42.21
C ALA A 503 21.59 -3.53 -41.00
N ALA A 504 22.17 -4.23 -40.02
CA ALA A 504 21.45 -4.65 -38.83
C ALA A 504 21.14 -3.44 -37.92
N ALA A 505 22.07 -2.48 -37.84
CA ALA A 505 21.83 -1.24 -37.12
C ALA A 505 20.72 -0.39 -37.77
N TYR A 506 20.73 -0.27 -39.11
CA TYR A 506 19.68 0.47 -39.83
C TYR A 506 18.31 -0.24 -39.81
N ALA A 507 18.28 -1.57 -39.75
CA ALA A 507 17.03 -2.33 -39.58
C ALA A 507 16.30 -1.99 -38.26
N LEU A 508 17.01 -1.52 -37.23
CA LEU A 508 16.37 -1.05 -35.99
C LEU A 508 15.54 0.23 -36.22
N ILE A 509 15.94 1.08 -37.18
CA ILE A 509 15.20 2.27 -37.59
C ILE A 509 13.95 1.89 -38.39
N ALA A 510 14.03 0.83 -39.21
CA ALA A 510 12.88 0.31 -39.92
C ALA A 510 11.84 -0.31 -38.95
N GLN A 511 12.31 -1.18 -38.05
CA GLN A 511 11.46 -1.86 -37.06
C GLN A 511 10.72 -0.87 -36.14
N GLN A 512 11.39 0.21 -35.71
CA GLN A 512 10.75 1.18 -34.81
C GLN A 512 9.54 1.89 -35.43
N ILE A 513 9.49 2.06 -36.77
CA ILE A 513 8.35 2.71 -37.42
C ILE A 513 7.07 1.93 -37.13
N ALA A 514 7.13 0.59 -37.17
CA ALA A 514 6.01 -0.27 -36.82
C ALA A 514 5.74 -0.29 -35.32
N ASP A 515 6.78 -0.33 -34.47
CA ASP A 515 6.66 -0.34 -33.01
C ASP A 515 5.98 0.92 -32.43
N ASP A 516 5.99 2.01 -33.19
CA ASP A 516 5.47 3.33 -32.84
C ASP A 516 4.27 3.77 -33.69
N ALA A 517 3.66 2.83 -34.42
CA ALA A 517 2.44 3.07 -35.17
C ALA A 517 1.35 3.68 -34.28
N GLN A 518 0.78 4.81 -34.71
CA GLN A 518 -0.36 5.46 -34.08
C GLN A 518 -1.63 5.07 -34.82
N ASP A 519 -2.72 4.79 -34.09
CA ASP A 519 -4.01 4.52 -34.70
C ASP A 519 -4.70 5.83 -35.05
N LEU A 520 -4.59 6.22 -36.32
CA LEU A 520 -5.11 7.46 -36.87
C LEU A 520 -6.12 7.22 -38.00
N ASP A 521 -6.48 5.98 -38.31
CA ASP A 521 -7.32 5.68 -39.47
C ASP A 521 -8.75 6.22 -39.28
N GLU A 522 -9.28 6.15 -38.06
CA GLU A 522 -10.65 6.57 -37.73
C GLU A 522 -10.81 8.07 -37.48
N VAL A 523 -9.73 8.86 -37.47
CA VAL A 523 -9.83 10.31 -37.22
C VAL A 523 -10.32 11.06 -38.46
N LEU A 524 -11.12 12.10 -38.22
CA LEU A 524 -11.68 12.95 -39.27
C LEU A 524 -10.68 14.04 -39.68
N GLY A 525 -9.70 13.66 -40.51
CA GLY A 525 -8.67 14.53 -41.06
C GLY A 525 -8.43 14.26 -42.56
N GLN A 526 -7.45 14.93 -43.15
CA GLN A 526 -7.13 14.82 -44.58
C GLN A 526 -6.70 13.39 -44.94
N GLU A 527 -7.47 12.73 -45.82
CA GLU A 527 -7.26 11.34 -46.22
C GLU A 527 -5.88 11.10 -46.86
N THR A 528 -5.37 12.05 -47.66
CA THR A 528 -4.05 11.90 -48.31
C THR A 528 -2.89 11.78 -47.32
N LEU A 529 -2.98 12.40 -46.14
CA LEU A 529 -1.97 12.28 -45.08
C LEU A 529 -2.09 10.93 -44.37
N LYS A 530 -3.33 10.48 -44.11
CA LYS A 530 -3.61 9.18 -43.49
C LYS A 530 -3.16 8.03 -44.38
N ASP A 531 -3.51 8.06 -45.67
CA ASP A 531 -3.08 7.08 -46.66
C ASP A 531 -1.56 6.99 -46.76
N ALA A 532 -0.87 8.14 -46.80
CA ALA A 532 0.60 8.17 -46.83
C ALA A 532 1.21 7.54 -45.57
N TYR A 533 0.66 7.82 -44.39
CA TYR A 533 1.12 7.25 -43.13
C TYR A 533 0.91 5.73 -43.09
N SER A 534 -0.30 5.28 -43.44
CA SER A 534 -0.66 3.85 -43.44
C SER A 534 0.10 3.06 -44.50
N GLU A 535 0.49 3.66 -45.62
CA GLU A 535 1.41 3.05 -46.59
C GLU A 535 2.82 2.87 -46.04
N ILE A 536 3.36 3.86 -45.33
CA ILE A 536 4.67 3.75 -44.68
C ILE A 536 4.67 2.62 -43.66
N LEU A 537 3.68 2.57 -42.77
CA LEU A 537 3.59 1.56 -41.72
C LEU A 537 3.57 0.13 -42.28
N ARG A 538 2.85 -0.11 -43.38
CA ARG A 538 2.75 -1.44 -44.01
C ARG A 538 4.05 -1.93 -44.63
N ASN A 539 4.90 -1.01 -45.09
CA ASN A 539 6.09 -1.34 -45.87
C ASN A 539 7.38 -1.23 -45.05
N ALA A 540 7.37 -0.55 -43.90
CA ALA A 540 8.56 -0.17 -43.18
C ALA A 540 9.48 -1.35 -42.81
N GLU A 541 8.94 -2.45 -42.28
CA GLU A 541 9.73 -3.62 -41.84
C GLU A 541 10.43 -4.35 -42.99
N ASP A 542 9.92 -4.21 -44.23
CA ASP A 542 10.49 -4.84 -45.43
C ASP A 542 11.58 -3.98 -46.08
N LEU A 543 11.79 -2.74 -45.61
CA LEU A 543 12.81 -1.84 -46.16
C LEU A 543 14.22 -2.31 -45.80
N THR A 544 15.09 -2.36 -46.81
CA THR A 544 16.50 -2.74 -46.67
C THR A 544 17.48 -1.71 -47.22
N ASP A 545 16.99 -0.76 -48.02
CA ASP A 545 17.77 0.36 -48.53
C ASP A 545 17.81 1.49 -47.49
N ILE A 546 19.02 1.98 -47.19
CA ILE A 546 19.22 2.95 -46.10
C ILE A 546 18.48 4.25 -46.37
N ASP A 547 18.57 4.80 -47.58
CA ASP A 547 17.91 6.07 -47.91
C ASP A 547 16.39 5.92 -47.82
N ALA A 548 15.84 4.80 -48.31
CA ALA A 548 14.41 4.50 -48.17
C ALA A 548 13.97 4.35 -46.70
N ILE A 549 14.77 3.71 -45.84
CA ILE A 549 14.50 3.60 -44.40
C ILE A 549 14.46 5.00 -43.77
N LEU A 550 15.44 5.86 -44.07
CA LEU A 550 15.52 7.20 -43.50
C LEU A 550 14.41 8.13 -44.00
N ASP A 551 14.01 8.00 -45.27
CA ASP A 551 12.87 8.70 -45.84
C ASP A 551 11.54 8.29 -45.20
N ALA A 552 11.34 6.98 -45.02
CA ALA A 552 10.17 6.45 -44.36
C ALA A 552 10.10 6.90 -42.88
N ALA A 553 11.22 6.85 -42.16
CA ALA A 553 11.30 7.28 -40.77
C ALA A 553 11.05 8.78 -40.60
N ASP A 554 11.58 9.62 -41.51
CA ASP A 554 11.33 11.07 -41.52
C ASP A 554 9.85 11.38 -41.71
N GLN A 555 9.21 10.75 -42.70
CA GLN A 555 7.77 10.93 -42.94
C GLN A 555 6.92 10.41 -41.78
N ALA A 556 7.20 9.20 -41.27
CA ALA A 556 6.50 8.62 -40.13
C ALA A 556 6.61 9.48 -38.86
N SER A 557 7.71 10.22 -38.69
CA SER A 557 7.92 11.12 -37.55
C SER A 557 7.20 12.47 -37.65
N ARG A 558 6.62 12.81 -38.82
CA ARG A 558 6.01 14.11 -39.11
C ARG A 558 4.53 14.02 -39.48
N LEU A 559 4.12 12.97 -40.19
CA LEU A 559 2.74 12.78 -40.64
C LEU A 559 1.71 12.76 -39.50
N PRO A 560 1.96 12.11 -38.35
CA PRO A 560 1.02 12.14 -37.23
C PRO A 560 0.65 13.57 -36.78
N ASP A 561 1.63 14.48 -36.71
CA ASP A 561 1.37 15.87 -36.33
C ASP A 561 0.59 16.62 -37.42
N GLN A 562 0.88 16.34 -38.70
CA GLN A 562 0.14 16.92 -39.82
C GLN A 562 -1.32 16.45 -39.86
N ILE A 563 -1.56 15.16 -39.60
CA ILE A 563 -2.91 14.58 -39.48
C ILE A 563 -3.66 15.26 -38.33
N LYS A 564 -3.04 15.38 -37.14
CA LYS A 564 -3.65 16.03 -35.97
C LYS A 564 -3.97 17.51 -36.23
N LEU A 565 -3.09 18.24 -36.91
CA LEU A 565 -3.35 19.62 -37.31
C LEU A 565 -4.51 19.72 -38.32
N SER A 566 -4.62 18.75 -39.24
CA SER A 566 -5.75 18.66 -40.17
C SER A 566 -7.07 18.41 -39.44
N VAL A 567 -7.10 17.53 -38.43
CA VAL A 567 -8.29 17.30 -37.60
C VAL A 567 -8.71 18.59 -36.89
N ALA A 568 -7.79 19.29 -36.24
CA ALA A 568 -8.09 20.55 -35.55
C ALA A 568 -8.62 21.65 -36.51
N ALA A 569 -8.12 21.68 -37.75
CA ALA A 569 -8.63 22.57 -38.78
C ALA A 569 -10.07 22.21 -39.20
N TYR A 570 -10.38 20.91 -39.32
CA TYR A 570 -11.72 20.44 -39.62
C TYR A 570 -12.72 20.75 -38.50
N GLU A 571 -12.35 20.51 -37.24
CA GLU A 571 -13.19 20.88 -36.09
C GLU A 571 -13.51 22.38 -36.08
N SER A 572 -12.51 23.21 -36.39
CA SER A 572 -12.69 24.66 -36.50
C SER A 572 -13.63 25.06 -37.64
N TYR A 573 -13.54 24.37 -38.78
CA TYR A 573 -14.46 24.56 -39.91
C TYR A 573 -15.89 24.16 -39.54
N ALA A 574 -16.08 22.97 -38.95
CA ALA A 574 -17.39 22.49 -38.52
C ALA A 574 -18.05 23.43 -37.50
N ALA A 575 -17.28 23.94 -36.54
CA ALA A 575 -17.76 24.93 -35.58
C ALA A 575 -18.18 26.25 -36.27
N ALA A 576 -17.44 26.70 -37.28
CA ALA A 576 -17.81 27.88 -38.05
C ALA A 576 -19.08 27.67 -38.88
N VAL A 577 -19.26 26.50 -39.50
CA VAL A 577 -20.50 26.12 -40.20
C VAL A 577 -21.68 26.12 -39.23
N GLN A 578 -21.52 25.50 -38.05
CA GLN A 578 -22.58 25.46 -37.04
C GLN A 578 -22.96 26.87 -36.56
N ALA A 579 -21.98 27.76 -36.34
CA ALA A 579 -22.27 29.15 -35.98
C ALA A 579 -23.08 29.90 -37.05
N ILE A 580 -22.85 29.61 -38.33
CA ILE A 580 -23.64 30.17 -39.43
C ILE A 580 -25.07 29.59 -39.43
N ILE A 581 -25.22 28.29 -39.18
CA ILE A 581 -26.53 27.64 -39.04
C ILE A 581 -27.33 28.26 -37.89
N ASP A 582 -26.72 28.42 -36.71
CA ASP A 582 -27.36 29.01 -35.53
C ASP A 582 -27.81 30.47 -35.80
N GLU A 583 -26.98 31.27 -36.49
CA GLU A 583 -27.37 32.63 -36.89
C GLU A 583 -28.54 32.60 -37.88
N TRP A 584 -28.51 31.71 -38.88
CA TRP A 584 -29.59 31.56 -39.85
C TRP A 584 -30.92 31.17 -39.20
N GLU A 585 -30.91 30.20 -38.28
CA GLU A 585 -32.12 29.76 -37.54
C GLU A 585 -32.72 30.88 -36.68
N SER A 586 -31.92 31.88 -36.27
CA SER A 586 -32.37 33.02 -35.48
C SER A 586 -33.02 34.15 -36.29
N ARG A 587 -33.03 34.06 -37.64
CA ARG A 587 -33.45 35.13 -38.55
C ARG A 587 -34.82 34.84 -39.18
N ASP A 588 -35.88 35.30 -38.53
CA ASP A 588 -37.28 35.21 -39.02
C ASP A 588 -37.56 35.96 -40.35
N ASP A 589 -36.60 36.78 -40.81
CA ASP A 589 -36.71 37.64 -42.00
C ASP A 589 -36.06 37.05 -43.27
N LEU A 590 -35.40 35.89 -43.18
CA LEU A 590 -34.78 35.20 -44.32
C LEU A 590 -35.69 34.08 -44.85
N PHE A 591 -36.31 34.28 -46.02
CA PHE A 591 -37.20 33.31 -46.66
C PHE A 591 -37.08 33.34 -48.20
N GLY A 592 -37.38 32.21 -48.86
CA GLY A 592 -37.40 32.07 -50.33
C GLY A 592 -36.14 31.43 -50.91
N ASP A 593 -36.03 31.41 -52.24
CA ASP A 593 -35.05 30.62 -53.01
C ASP A 593 -33.57 30.78 -52.60
N ASP A 594 -33.19 31.93 -52.03
CA ASP A 594 -31.81 32.16 -51.57
C ASP A 594 -31.54 31.57 -50.18
N ALA A 595 -32.57 31.43 -49.33
CA ALA A 595 -32.47 30.69 -48.06
C ALA A 595 -32.32 29.18 -48.32
N ASP A 596 -33.08 28.63 -49.26
CA ASP A 596 -33.01 27.20 -49.64
C ASP A 596 -31.63 26.82 -50.21
N LYS A 597 -30.99 27.72 -50.97
CA LYS A 597 -29.62 27.53 -51.46
C LYS A 597 -28.59 27.53 -50.34
N LEU A 598 -28.77 28.41 -49.35
CA LEU A 598 -27.87 28.49 -48.20
C LEU A 598 -28.01 27.25 -47.31
N GLU A 599 -29.23 26.78 -47.05
CA GLU A 599 -29.50 25.52 -46.35
C GLU A 599 -28.84 24.34 -47.07
N THR A 600 -28.98 24.26 -48.39
CA THR A 600 -28.34 23.22 -49.21
C THR A 600 -26.82 23.25 -49.09
N TYR A 601 -26.21 24.43 -49.06
CA TYR A 601 -24.76 24.58 -48.93
C TYR A 601 -24.25 24.21 -47.53
N LEU A 602 -24.98 24.58 -46.47
CA LEU A 602 -24.58 24.35 -45.08
C LEU A 602 -24.85 22.91 -44.60
N THR A 603 -25.77 22.19 -45.24
CA THR A 603 -26.15 20.81 -44.87
C THR A 603 -25.51 19.73 -45.76
N GLN A 604 -24.73 20.11 -46.77
CA GLN A 604 -23.98 19.16 -47.58
C GLN A 604 -22.89 18.49 -46.74
N ASN A 605 -23.08 17.19 -46.51
CA ASN A 605 -22.17 16.36 -45.74
C ASN A 605 -21.06 15.79 -46.64
N GLU A 606 -20.30 16.68 -47.29
CA GLU A 606 -19.11 16.27 -48.03
C GLU A 606 -17.96 16.07 -47.02
N ALA A 607 -17.50 14.81 -46.90
CA ALA A 607 -16.24 14.51 -46.20
C ALA A 607 -15.10 15.32 -46.86
N PRO A 608 -14.05 15.70 -46.12
CA PRO A 608 -12.98 16.51 -46.67
C PRO A 608 -12.30 15.78 -47.84
N SER A 609 -12.60 16.20 -49.08
CA SER A 609 -11.83 15.84 -50.27
C SER A 609 -10.93 17.01 -50.66
N ASP A 610 -9.65 16.87 -50.31
CA ASP A 610 -8.51 17.75 -50.57
C ASP A 610 -8.40 19.06 -49.80
#